data_AF-A0A1B7MEX6-F1
#
_entry.id   AF-A0A1B7MEX6-F1
#
_cell.length_a   1.000
_cell.length_b   1.000
_cell.length_c   1.000
_cell.angle_alpha   90.00
_cell.angle_beta   90.00
_cell.angle_gamma   90.00
#
_symmetry.space_group_name_H-M   'P 1'
#
loop_
_entity.id
_entity.type
_entity.pdbx_description
1 polymer ?
#
loop_
_entity_poly.entity_id
_entity_poly.type
_entity_poly.pdbx_seq_one_letter_code
_entity_poly.pdbx_strand_id
1 'polypeptide(L)'
;MDTSSIIAKLKELQQYEVYEPVARRLGVAAATIFIWDFVITFDDEVSILWGTRWSTSRTLFFINRYYSLAAIIISTYCLGFASFSIIGVLLVLNIEIILLRRLFVLYDYKRVIVVSLVALFIVVWGAMMGIAIAFSMYSKANEYVILGICVEETPSWFMPFW
;
A
#
# COMPACT_ATOMS: atom_id res chain seq x y z
N MET A 1 -40.32 17.30 7.28
CA MET A 1 -38.88 17.44 6.98
C MET A 1 -38.28 18.09 8.21
N ASP A 2 -37.76 17.25 9.09
CA ASP A 2 -37.63 17.60 10.50
C ASP A 2 -36.37 18.42 10.75
N THR A 3 -36.49 19.51 11.50
CA THR A 3 -35.38 20.39 11.91
C THR A 3 -34.24 19.62 12.59
N SER A 4 -34.55 18.52 13.29
CA SER A 4 -33.57 17.59 13.87
C SER A 4 -32.66 16.95 12.82
N SER A 5 -33.20 16.53 11.67
CA SER A 5 -32.44 15.92 10.59
C SER A 5 -31.51 16.92 9.88
N ILE A 6 -31.93 18.18 9.77
CA ILE A 6 -31.13 19.26 9.19
C ILE A 6 -29.96 19.60 10.12
N ILE A 7 -30.21 19.71 11.42
CA ILE A 7 -29.16 19.98 12.41
C ILE A 7 -28.14 18.84 12.46
N ALA A 8 -28.58 17.58 12.32
CA ALA A 8 -27.68 16.43 12.25
C ALA A 8 -26.75 16.50 11.02
N LYS A 9 -27.29 16.75 9.82
CA LYS A 9 -26.49 16.90 8.60
C LYS A 9 -25.52 18.09 8.67
N LEU A 10 -25.94 19.22 9.24
CA LEU A 10 -25.07 20.38 9.41
C LEU A 10 -23.90 20.10 10.35
N LYS A 11 -24.13 19.34 11.43
CA LYS A 11 -23.04 18.89 12.31
C LYS A 11 -22.05 17.98 11.59
N GLU A 12 -22.51 17.06 10.75
CA GLU A 12 -21.63 16.18 9.97
C GLU A 12 -20.78 16.97 8.97
N LEU A 13 -21.37 17.94 8.26
CA LEU A 13 -20.64 18.80 7.32
C LEU A 13 -19.62 19.70 8.02
N GLN A 14 -20.01 20.29 9.15
CA GLN A 14 -19.12 21.15 9.93
C GLN A 14 -17.99 20.33 10.57
N GLN A 15 -18.28 19.08 10.95
CA GLN A 15 -17.26 18.13 11.38
C GLN A 15 -16.27 17.93 10.23
N TYR A 16 -16.74 17.54 9.03
CA TYR A 16 -15.92 17.29 7.85
C TYR A 16 -14.93 18.42 7.50
N GLU A 17 -15.38 19.68 7.50
CA GLU A 17 -14.56 20.87 7.19
C GLU A 17 -13.36 21.05 8.16
N VAL A 18 -13.49 20.59 9.41
CA VAL A 18 -12.43 20.72 10.43
C VAL A 18 -11.36 19.62 10.32
N TYR A 19 -11.70 18.41 9.86
CA TYR A 19 -10.73 17.29 9.75
C TYR A 19 -9.79 17.42 8.55
N GLU A 20 -10.26 18.09 7.50
CA GLU A 20 -9.54 18.24 6.23
C GLU A 20 -8.11 18.82 6.37
N PRO A 21 -7.88 19.96 7.04
CA PRO A 21 -6.54 20.52 7.19
C PRO A 21 -5.63 19.70 8.12
N VAL A 22 -6.22 18.95 9.07
CA VAL A 22 -5.48 18.09 10.01
C VAL A 22 -4.94 16.87 9.27
N ALA A 23 -5.77 16.23 8.43
CA ALA A 23 -5.36 15.10 7.61
C ALA A 23 -4.18 15.45 6.68
N ARG A 24 -4.19 16.65 6.07
CA ARG A 24 -3.07 17.13 5.25
C ARG A 24 -1.75 17.21 6.02
N ARG A 25 -1.78 17.83 7.20
CA ARG A 25 -0.58 18.01 8.03
C ARG A 25 -0.04 16.66 8.49
N LEU A 26 -0.94 15.73 8.83
CA LEU A 26 -0.57 14.37 9.21
C LEU A 26 0.04 13.58 8.04
N GLY A 27 -0.53 13.67 6.84
CA GLY A 27 0.02 13.02 5.65
C GLY A 27 1.44 13.50 5.32
N VAL A 28 1.65 14.82 5.34
CA VAL A 28 2.98 15.41 5.11
C VAL A 28 3.96 15.05 6.24
N ALA A 29 3.50 15.06 7.50
CA ALA A 29 4.33 14.64 8.64
C ALA A 29 4.75 13.17 8.53
N ALA A 30 3.82 12.28 8.16
CA ALA A 30 4.10 10.86 7.95
C ALA A 30 5.11 10.64 6.81
N ALA A 31 4.93 11.33 5.67
CA ALA A 31 5.87 11.27 4.55
C ALA A 31 7.27 11.79 4.95
N THR A 32 7.32 12.87 5.74
CA THR A 32 8.59 13.44 6.23
C THR A 32 9.32 12.47 7.16
N ILE A 33 8.60 11.85 8.10
CA ILE A 33 9.18 10.83 8.99
C ILE A 33 9.69 9.63 8.19
N PHE A 34 8.95 9.20 7.17
CA PHE A 34 9.36 8.08 6.32
C PHE A 34 10.63 8.40 5.50
N ILE A 35 10.70 9.60 4.92
CA ILE A 35 11.90 10.06 4.21
C ILE A 35 13.09 10.18 5.17
N TRP A 36 12.85 10.66 6.39
CA TRP A 36 13.87 10.75 7.42
C TRP A 36 14.44 9.38 7.78
N ASP A 37 13.58 8.39 8.03
CA ASP A 37 13.98 7.01 8.28
C ASP A 37 14.81 6.45 7.12
N PHE A 38 14.43 6.77 5.89
CA PHE A 38 15.18 6.36 4.71
C PHE A 38 16.61 6.92 4.66
N VAL A 39 16.75 8.21 4.96
CA VAL A 39 18.06 8.91 4.93
C VAL A 39 19.01 8.34 5.98
N ILE A 40 18.52 8.06 7.19
CA ILE A 40 19.39 7.53 8.25
C ILE A 40 19.88 6.10 7.96
N THR A 41 19.08 5.26 7.28
CA THR A 41 19.51 3.89 6.91
C THR A 41 20.23 3.82 5.57
N PHE A 42 20.29 4.91 4.79
CA PHE A 42 20.94 4.91 3.48
C PHE A 42 22.47 4.74 3.57
N ASP A 43 23.13 5.34 4.57
CA ASP A 43 24.59 5.26 4.72
C ASP A 43 25.07 3.82 4.98
N ASP A 44 24.40 3.13 5.90
CA ASP A 44 24.64 1.72 6.20
C ASP A 44 24.36 0.83 4.98
N GLU A 45 23.34 1.15 4.19
CA GLU A 45 23.01 0.38 2.99
C GLU A 45 24.02 0.54 1.87
N VAL A 46 24.53 1.74 1.65
CA VAL A 46 25.58 1.96 0.64
C VAL A 46 26.84 1.20 1.02
N SER A 47 27.26 1.26 2.28
CA SER A 47 28.48 0.58 2.73
C SER A 47 28.38 -0.95 2.67
N ILE A 48 27.23 -1.54 3.03
CA ILE A 48 27.05 -3.00 3.08
C ILE A 48 26.65 -3.58 1.72
N LEU A 49 25.73 -2.93 1.02
CA LEU A 49 25.16 -3.49 -0.20
C LEU A 49 26.04 -3.14 -1.41
N TRP A 50 26.55 -1.91 -1.56
CA TRP A 50 27.20 -1.50 -2.82
C TRP A 50 28.50 -2.24 -3.14
N GLY A 51 29.22 -2.75 -2.15
CA GLY A 51 30.46 -3.52 -2.33
C GLY A 51 30.27 -5.02 -2.65
N THR A 52 29.05 -5.56 -2.53
CA THR A 52 28.81 -7.02 -2.57
C THR A 52 28.24 -7.49 -3.93
N ARG A 53 28.48 -8.75 -4.32
CA ARG A 53 27.91 -9.34 -5.56
C ARG A 53 26.37 -9.25 -5.59
N TRP A 54 25.82 -9.02 -6.78
CA TRP A 54 24.37 -8.98 -7.02
C TRP A 54 23.74 -10.36 -6.77
N SER A 55 22.98 -10.48 -5.68
CA SER A 55 22.20 -11.66 -5.32
C SER A 55 20.71 -11.37 -5.47
N THR A 56 19.91 -12.39 -5.77
CA THR A 56 18.46 -12.28 -5.93
C THR A 56 17.79 -11.63 -4.72
N SER A 57 18.22 -11.96 -3.49
CA SER A 57 17.68 -11.33 -2.27
C SER A 57 17.97 -9.83 -2.18
N ARG A 58 19.11 -9.38 -2.74
CA ARG A 58 19.46 -7.95 -2.75
C ARG A 58 18.53 -7.19 -3.69
N THR A 59 18.30 -7.70 -4.91
CA THR A 59 17.40 -7.05 -5.86
C THR A 59 15.98 -6.93 -5.31
N LEU A 60 15.46 -7.98 -4.65
CA LEU A 60 14.14 -7.91 -4.00
C LEU A 60 14.09 -6.90 -2.86
N PHE A 61 15.17 -6.75 -2.09
CA PHE A 61 15.26 -5.73 -1.04
C PHE A 61 15.24 -4.31 -1.63
N PHE A 62 16.04 -4.04 -2.67
CA PHE A 62 16.04 -2.74 -3.36
C PHE A 62 14.67 -2.42 -3.97
N ILE A 63 14.03 -3.40 -4.61
CA ILE A 63 12.67 -3.23 -5.13
C ILE A 63 11.72 -2.91 -3.98
N ASN A 64 11.70 -3.69 -2.90
CA ASN A 64 10.75 -3.42 -1.82
C ASN A 64 10.95 -2.02 -1.18
N ARG A 65 12.20 -1.62 -0.92
CA ARG A 65 12.49 -0.35 -0.23
C ARG A 65 12.28 0.89 -1.10
N TYR A 66 12.84 0.91 -2.31
CA TYR A 66 12.77 2.09 -3.18
C TYR A 66 11.39 2.24 -3.85
N TYR A 67 10.68 1.14 -4.07
CA TYR A 67 9.34 1.17 -4.63
C TYR A 67 8.30 1.61 -3.58
N SER A 68 8.50 1.28 -2.30
CA SER A 68 7.69 1.81 -1.19
C SER A 68 7.85 3.32 -1.02
N LEU A 69 9.08 3.84 -1.14
CA LEU A 69 9.32 5.29 -1.16
C LEU A 69 8.58 5.98 -2.31
N ALA A 70 8.68 5.44 -3.51
CA ALA A 70 7.98 5.97 -4.67
C ALA A 70 6.45 5.98 -4.42
N ALA A 71 5.92 4.92 -3.79
CA ALA A 71 4.50 4.83 -3.41
C ALA A 71 4.04 6.00 -2.52
N ILE A 72 4.81 6.29 -1.47
CA ILE A 72 4.47 7.32 -0.48
C ILE A 72 4.57 8.71 -1.09
N ILE A 73 5.59 8.95 -1.92
CA ILE A 73 5.74 10.20 -2.66
C ILE A 73 4.55 10.38 -3.62
N ILE A 74 4.20 9.37 -4.42
CA ILE A 74 3.08 9.43 -5.37
C ILE A 74 1.74 9.64 -4.64
N SER A 75 1.55 8.96 -3.50
CA SER A 75 0.37 9.14 -2.63
C SER A 75 0.26 10.56 -2.10
N THR A 76 1.38 11.20 -1.77
CA THR A 76 1.40 12.58 -1.26
C THR A 76 1.04 13.61 -2.33
N TYR A 77 1.31 13.32 -3.61
CA TYR A 77 1.08 14.24 -4.73
C TYR A 77 -0.19 13.96 -5.56
N CYS A 78 -1.12 13.13 -5.07
CA CYS A 78 -2.41 12.81 -5.72
C CYS A 78 -2.33 12.45 -7.22
N LEU A 79 -1.26 11.77 -7.64
CA LEU A 79 -1.16 11.18 -8.98
C LEU A 79 -1.94 9.84 -9.03
N GLY A 80 -3.25 9.92 -8.76
CA GLY A 80 -4.25 8.86 -8.87
C GLY A 80 -4.11 7.70 -7.88
N PHE A 81 -5.13 7.46 -7.05
CA PHE A 81 -5.17 6.34 -6.09
C PHE A 81 -5.15 4.95 -6.77
N ALA A 82 -5.51 4.87 -8.05
CA ALA A 82 -5.30 3.68 -8.88
C ALA A 82 -3.82 3.22 -8.91
N SER A 83 -2.89 4.18 -8.83
CA SER A 83 -1.46 3.90 -8.70
C SER A 83 -1.14 3.24 -7.36
N PHE A 84 -1.77 3.68 -6.26
CA PHE A 84 -1.54 3.14 -4.91
C PHE A 84 -1.96 1.67 -4.77
N SER A 85 -3.12 1.30 -5.31
CA SER A 85 -3.61 -0.10 -5.29
C SER A 85 -2.65 -1.03 -6.06
N ILE A 86 -2.22 -0.63 -7.26
CA ILE A 86 -1.26 -1.41 -8.06
C ILE A 86 0.10 -1.49 -7.37
N ILE A 87 0.57 -0.39 -6.77
CA ILE A 87 1.86 -0.34 -6.09
C ILE A 87 1.87 -1.20 -4.81
N GLY A 88 0.79 -1.17 -4.02
CA GLY A 88 0.65 -2.01 -2.83
C GLY A 88 0.66 -3.50 -3.17
N VAL A 89 -0.04 -3.88 -4.25
CA VAL A 89 -0.05 -5.24 -4.78
C VAL A 89 1.37 -5.68 -5.19
N LEU A 90 2.12 -4.83 -5.91
CA LEU A 90 3.51 -5.16 -6.27
C LEU A 90 4.43 -5.36 -5.05
N LEU A 91 4.22 -4.62 -3.96
CA LEU A 91 5.01 -4.79 -2.74
C LEU A 91 4.71 -6.12 -2.03
N VAL A 92 3.43 -6.51 -1.96
CA VAL A 92 3.01 -7.79 -1.37
C VAL A 92 3.57 -8.97 -2.17
N LEU A 93 3.61 -8.88 -3.52
CA LEU A 93 4.27 -9.90 -4.37
C LEU A 93 5.70 -10.16 -3.92
N ASN A 94 6.46 -9.08 -3.70
CA ASN A 94 7.87 -9.19 -3.35
C ASN A 94 8.07 -9.90 -2.01
N ILE A 95 7.23 -9.61 -1.01
CA ILE A 95 7.30 -10.25 0.32
C ILE A 95 6.98 -11.74 0.20
N GLU A 96 5.94 -12.10 -0.53
CA GLU A 96 5.54 -13.50 -0.68
C GLU A 96 6.57 -14.32 -1.46
N ILE A 97 7.22 -13.74 -2.48
CA ILE A 97 8.32 -14.40 -3.19
C ILE A 97 9.49 -14.69 -2.24
N ILE A 98 9.82 -13.77 -1.34
CA ILE A 98 10.87 -13.99 -0.33
C ILE A 98 10.48 -15.13 0.61
N LEU A 99 9.23 -15.15 1.08
CA LEU A 99 8.71 -16.18 1.97
C LEU A 99 8.69 -17.56 1.29
N LEU A 100 8.24 -17.62 0.03
CA LEU A 100 8.23 -18.86 -0.76
C LEU A 100 9.64 -19.39 -1.00
N ARG A 101 10.60 -18.52 -1.35
CA ARG A 101 12.01 -18.91 -1.48
C ARG A 101 12.56 -19.52 -0.20
N ARG A 102 12.27 -18.91 0.95
CA ARG A 102 12.74 -19.40 2.25
C ARG A 102 12.09 -20.72 2.64
N LEU A 103 10.79 -20.85 2.41
CA LEU A 103 10.04 -22.08 2.67
C LEU A 103 10.50 -23.23 1.77
N PHE A 104 10.82 -22.92 0.51
CA PHE A 104 11.33 -23.87 -0.46
C PHE A 104 12.66 -24.50 -0.05
N VAL A 105 13.56 -23.70 0.53
CA VAL A 105 14.82 -24.19 1.10
C VAL A 105 14.56 -25.07 2.34
N LEU A 106 13.61 -24.67 3.20
CA LEU A 106 13.30 -25.41 4.42
C LEU A 106 12.66 -26.79 4.17
N TYR A 107 11.91 -26.93 3.07
CA TYR A 107 11.13 -28.14 2.77
C TYR A 107 11.80 -29.14 1.82
N ASP A 108 13.10 -28.98 1.59
CA ASP A 108 13.97 -29.94 0.90
C ASP A 108 13.41 -30.40 -0.47
N TYR A 109 12.83 -29.46 -1.22
CA TYR A 109 12.35 -29.64 -2.60
C TYR A 109 11.30 -30.75 -2.81
N LYS A 110 10.57 -31.19 -1.78
CA LYS A 110 9.48 -32.17 -1.96
C LYS A 110 8.38 -31.61 -2.87
N ARG A 111 8.32 -32.11 -4.11
CA ARG A 111 7.47 -31.58 -5.20
C ARG A 111 5.99 -31.40 -4.84
N VAL A 112 5.43 -32.28 -4.01
CA VAL A 112 4.02 -32.21 -3.57
C VAL A 112 3.74 -30.89 -2.83
N ILE A 113 4.66 -30.47 -1.97
CA ILE A 113 4.48 -29.30 -1.10
C ILE A 113 4.72 -28.03 -1.90
N VAL A 114 5.70 -28.07 -2.81
CA VAL A 114 5.99 -26.98 -3.75
C VAL A 114 4.79 -26.70 -4.65
N VAL A 115 4.19 -27.74 -5.25
CA VAL A 115 3.03 -27.58 -6.13
C VAL A 115 1.83 -27.04 -5.36
N SER A 116 1.58 -27.55 -4.15
CA SER A 116 0.50 -27.05 -3.28
C SER A 116 0.68 -25.57 -2.91
N LEU A 117 1.89 -25.17 -2.53
CA LEU A 117 2.23 -23.77 -2.19
C LEU A 117 2.12 -22.82 -3.37
N VAL A 118 2.60 -23.22 -4.55
CA VAL A 118 2.49 -22.41 -5.77
C VAL A 118 1.04 -22.29 -6.21
N ALA A 119 0.24 -23.36 -6.10
CA ALA A 119 -1.19 -23.30 -6.41
C ALA A 119 -1.93 -22.35 -5.46
N LEU A 120 -1.68 -22.44 -4.15
CA LEU A 120 -2.28 -21.55 -3.16
C LEU A 120 -1.87 -20.09 -3.37
N PHE A 121 -0.60 -19.85 -3.71
CA PHE A 121 -0.10 -18.52 -4.09
C PHE A 121 -0.88 -17.95 -5.27
N ILE A 122 -1.05 -18.70 -6.36
CA ILE A 122 -1.80 -18.24 -7.54
C ILE A 122 -3.26 -17.93 -7.20
N VAL A 123 -3.90 -18.75 -6.35
CA VAL A 123 -5.30 -18.53 -5.93
C VAL A 123 -5.43 -17.25 -5.10
N VAL A 124 -4.57 -17.05 -4.11
CA VAL A 124 -4.58 -15.84 -3.26
C VAL A 124 -4.29 -14.59 -4.10
N TRP A 125 -3.31 -14.66 -5.00
CA TRP A 125 -2.98 -13.58 -5.91
C TRP A 125 -4.10 -13.22 -6.87
N GLY A 126 -4.76 -14.22 -7.45
CA GLY A 126 -5.92 -14.02 -8.31
C GLY A 126 -7.07 -13.33 -7.58
N ALA A 127 -7.34 -13.75 -6.35
CA ALA A 127 -8.35 -13.12 -5.50
C ALA A 127 -8.00 -11.66 -5.16
N MET A 128 -6.75 -11.40 -4.75
CA MET A 128 -6.26 -10.06 -4.42
C MET A 128 -6.31 -9.11 -5.62
N MET A 129 -5.89 -9.56 -6.81
CA MET A 129 -6.02 -8.78 -8.04
C MET A 129 -7.48 -8.50 -8.41
N GLY A 130 -8.38 -9.48 -8.25
CA GLY A 130 -9.80 -9.29 -8.50
C GLY A 130 -10.42 -8.22 -7.59
N ILE A 131 -10.09 -8.27 -6.29
CA ILE A 131 -10.53 -7.27 -5.30
C ILE A 131 -9.93 -5.90 -5.61
N ALA A 132 -8.62 -5.83 -5.93
CA ALA A 132 -7.95 -4.58 -6.25
C ALA A 132 -8.54 -3.89 -7.49
N ILE A 133 -8.89 -4.66 -8.53
CA ILE A 133 -9.55 -4.13 -9.74
C ILE A 133 -10.95 -3.62 -9.40
N ALA A 134 -11.76 -4.41 -8.69
CA ALA A 134 -13.10 -4.01 -8.27
C ALA A 134 -13.07 -2.74 -7.40
N PHE A 135 -12.13 -2.67 -6.47
CA PHE A 135 -11.89 -1.49 -5.64
C PHE A 135 -11.44 -0.30 -6.49
N SER A 136 -10.52 -0.47 -7.45
CA SER A 136 -10.08 0.62 -8.33
C SER A 136 -11.19 1.19 -9.21
N MET A 137 -12.17 0.35 -9.61
CA MET A 137 -13.34 0.78 -10.35
C MET A 137 -14.33 1.54 -9.47
N TYR A 138 -14.48 1.11 -8.21
CA TYR A 138 -15.30 1.79 -7.20
C TYR A 138 -14.71 3.15 -6.80
N SER A 139 -13.39 3.18 -6.55
CA SER A 139 -12.58 4.37 -6.26
C SER A 139 -12.82 5.46 -7.29
N LYS A 140 -12.58 5.15 -8.58
CA LYS A 140 -12.77 6.10 -9.69
C LYS A 140 -14.20 6.65 -9.79
N ALA A 141 -15.20 5.91 -9.32
CA ALA A 141 -16.59 6.34 -9.36
C ALA A 141 -16.96 7.28 -8.21
N ASN A 142 -16.25 7.20 -7.07
CA ASN A 142 -16.52 7.97 -5.85
C ASN A 142 -15.36 8.88 -5.44
N GLU A 143 -14.41 9.13 -6.34
CA GLU A 143 -13.26 10.02 -6.10
C GLU A 143 -13.75 11.47 -6.06
N TYR A 144 -13.65 12.12 -4.90
CA TYR A 144 -13.88 13.56 -4.75
C TYR A 144 -12.59 14.27 -4.37
N VAL A 145 -12.26 15.32 -5.12
CA VAL A 145 -11.05 16.12 -4.90
C VAL A 145 -11.37 17.21 -3.91
N ILE A 146 -10.78 17.11 -2.72
CA ILE A 146 -10.96 18.11 -1.67
C ILE A 146 -9.60 18.72 -1.36
N LEU A 147 -9.45 19.99 -1.78
CA LEU A 147 -8.28 20.86 -1.55
C LEU A 147 -6.92 20.20 -1.86
N GLY A 148 -6.86 19.39 -2.93
CA GLY A 148 -5.64 18.73 -3.42
C GLY A 148 -5.31 17.38 -2.78
N ILE A 149 -6.17 16.87 -1.89
CA ILE A 149 -6.09 15.52 -1.32
C ILE A 149 -7.29 14.71 -1.81
N CYS A 150 -7.01 13.49 -2.25
CA CYS A 150 -7.98 12.53 -2.73
C CYS A 150 -8.46 11.77 -1.50
N VAL A 151 -9.67 12.08 -1.01
CA VAL A 151 -10.30 11.36 0.09
C VAL A 151 -11.27 10.36 -0.52
N GLU A 152 -11.08 9.09 -0.23
CA GLU A 152 -11.90 8.01 -0.77
C GLU A 152 -12.77 7.43 0.33
N GLU A 153 -14.06 7.24 0.05
CA GLU A 153 -14.94 6.48 0.93
C GLU A 153 -14.57 4.99 0.82
N THR A 154 -13.83 4.48 1.80
CA THR A 154 -13.56 3.04 1.89
C THR A 154 -14.86 2.30 2.22
N PRO A 155 -15.33 1.37 1.38
CA PRO A 155 -16.54 0.64 1.67
C PRO A 155 -16.32 -0.34 2.84
N SER A 156 -17.33 -0.49 3.68
CA SER A 156 -17.26 -1.25 4.93
C SER A 156 -16.85 -2.72 4.78
N TRP A 157 -17.08 -3.33 3.61
CA TRP A 157 -16.68 -4.71 3.31
C TRP A 157 -15.17 -4.88 3.07
N PHE A 158 -14.43 -3.80 2.87
CA PHE A 158 -12.98 -3.83 2.61
C PHE A 158 -12.13 -3.78 3.89
N MET A 159 -12.64 -3.19 4.97
CA MET A 159 -11.95 -3.12 6.28
C MET A 159 -11.53 -4.47 6.89
N PRO A 160 -12.23 -5.61 6.71
CA PRO A 160 -11.81 -6.89 7.28
C PRO A 160 -10.50 -7.46 6.70
N PHE A 161 -10.02 -6.90 5.59
CA PHE A 161 -8.87 -7.40 4.83
C PHE A 161 -7.60 -6.57 5.05
N TRP A 162 -7.65 -5.56 5.92
CA TRP A 162 -6.51 -4.71 6.33
C TRP A 162 -6.25 -4.87 7.83
#